data_AF-A0A1C7GS16-F1
#
_entry.id   AF-A0A1C7GS16-F1
#
_cell.length_a   1.000
_cell.length_b   1.000
_cell.length_c   1.000
_cell.angle_alpha   90.00
_cell.angle_beta   90.00
_cell.angle_gamma   90.00
#
_symmetry.space_group_name_H-M   'P 1'
#
loop_
_entity.id
_entity.type
_entity.pdbx_description
1 polymer ?
#
loop_
_entity_poly.entity_id
_entity_poly.type
_entity_poly.pdbx_seq_one_letter_code
_entity_poly.pdbx_strand_id
1 'polypeptide(L)' 'MPKSQPFKIVMHYPQTEDGIRQLSRRVAQAHADAVIHKVNGTRGSVRERIELMKAVNNAAKRERASPATDELSR' A
#
# COMPACT_ATOMS: atom_id res chain seq x y z
N MET A 1 -18.36 -6.39 27.98
CA MET A 1 -17.65 -6.14 26.70
C MET A 1 -18.14 -4.83 26.14
N PRO A 2 -17.28 -3.86 25.77
CA PRO A 2 -17.74 -2.66 25.10
C PRO A 2 -18.34 -3.07 23.75
N LYS A 3 -19.57 -2.62 23.46
CA LYS A 3 -20.19 -2.82 22.14
C LYS A 3 -19.25 -2.19 21.11
N SER A 4 -18.78 -2.99 20.16
CA SER A 4 -17.94 -2.50 19.07
C SER A 4 -18.69 -1.38 18.35
N GLN A 5 -18.08 -0.20 18.27
CA GLN A 5 -18.62 0.86 17.42
C GLN A 5 -18.73 0.33 15.99
N PRO A 6 -19.82 0.62 15.25
CA PRO A 6 -19.91 0.26 13.85
C PRO A 6 -18.76 0.94 13.10
N PHE A 7 -17.93 0.16 12.40
CA PHE A 7 -16.94 0.72 11.51
C PHE A 7 -17.60 1.02 10.16
N LYS A 8 -17.35 2.22 9.61
CA LYS A 8 -17.89 2.66 8.33
C LYS A 8 -16.93 2.30 7.21
N ILE A 9 -17.35 1.43 6.29
CA ILE A 9 -16.65 1.22 5.01
C ILE A 9 -17.26 2.19 3.98
N VAL A 10 -16.43 3.02 3.36
CA VAL A 10 -16.80 3.85 2.22
C VAL A 10 -16.13 3.29 0.98
N MET A 11 -16.93 2.79 0.03
CA MET A 11 -16.43 2.26 -1.25
C MET A 11 -16.47 3.37 -2.31
N HIS A 12 -15.31 3.74 -2.85
CA HIS A 12 -15.20 4.71 -3.93
C HIS A 12 -15.06 3.99 -5.27
N TYR A 13 -16.01 4.22 -6.20
CA TYR A 13 -15.97 3.70 -7.57
C TYR A 13 -15.97 4.85 -8.58
N PRO A 14 -14.81 5.48 -8.85
CA PRO A 14 -14.74 6.56 -9.82
C PRO A 14 -14.94 6.03 -11.24
N GLN A 15 -15.80 6.70 -12.01
CA GLN A 15 -16.04 6.36 -13.43
C GLN A 15 -15.26 7.26 -14.41
N THR A 16 -14.68 8.35 -13.92
CA THR A 16 -13.88 9.28 -14.74
C THR A 16 -12.39 8.96 -14.62
N GLU A 17 -11.62 9.22 -15.67
CA GLU A 17 -10.16 9.05 -15.63
C GLU A 17 -9.51 9.84 -14.49
N ASP A 18 -9.96 11.07 -14.26
CA ASP A 18 -9.43 11.91 -13.19
C ASP A 18 -9.77 11.35 -11.81
N GLY A 19 -10.96 10.79 -11.64
CA GLY A 19 -11.35 10.10 -10.43
C GLY A 19 -10.50 8.85 -10.17
N ILE A 20 -10.23 8.06 -11.22
CA ILE A 20 -9.34 6.90 -11.16
C ILE A 20 -7.92 7.35 -10.81
N ARG A 21 -7.38 8.37 -11.49
CA ARG A 21 -6.04 8.94 -11.20
C ARG A 21 -5.93 9.47 -9.77
N GLN A 22 -7.00 10.07 -9.24
CA GLN A 22 -7.04 10.54 -7.86
C GLN A 22 -7.07 9.37 -6.87
N LEU A 23 -7.90 8.35 -7.13
CA LEU A 23 -7.99 7.16 -6.30
C LEU A 23 -6.64 6.42 -6.25
N SER A 24 -6.00 6.20 -7.40
CA SER A 24 -4.68 5.56 -7.47
C SER A 24 -3.63 6.30 -6.65
N ARG A 25 -3.63 7.65 -6.67
CA ARG A 25 -2.74 8.46 -5.83
C ARG A 25 -3.01 8.28 -4.34
N ARG A 26 -4.27 8.25 -3.93
CA ARG A 26 -4.65 8.02 -2.51
C ARG A 26 -4.27 6.63 -2.04
N VAL A 27 -4.47 5.61 -2.86
CA VAL A 27 -4.07 4.23 -2.56
C VAL A 27 -2.56 4.13 -2.40
N ALA A 28 -1.79 4.73 -3.32
CA ALA A 28 -0.34 4.75 -3.24
C ALA A 28 0.16 5.44 -1.95
N GLN A 29 -0.47 6.56 -1.56
CA GLN A 29 -0.15 7.26 -0.31
C GLN A 29 -0.46 6.40 0.92
N ALA A 30 -1.67 5.84 1.00
CA ALA A 30 -2.08 5.00 2.14
C ALA A 30 -1.16 3.78 2.28
N HIS A 31 -0.75 3.17 1.17
CA HIS A 31 0.24 2.09 1.18
C HIS A 31 1.60 2.55 1.71
N ALA A 32 2.11 3.70 1.25
CA ALA A 32 3.36 4.26 1.73
C ALA A 32 3.33 4.54 3.25
N ASP A 33 2.23 5.11 3.75
CA ASP A 33 2.04 5.38 5.17
C ASP A 33 2.02 4.09 6.00
N ALA A 34 1.33 3.05 5.51
CA ALA A 34 1.29 1.74 6.16
C ALA A 34 2.67 1.08 6.22
N VAL A 35 3.45 1.17 5.14
CA VAL A 35 4.83 0.67 5.10
C VAL A 35 5.70 1.41 6.11
N ILE A 36 5.66 2.74 6.13
CA ILE A 36 6.43 3.57 7.07
C ILE A 36 6.08 3.22 8.51
N HIS A 37 4.77 3.13 8.81
CA HIS A 37 4.30 2.74 10.14
C HIS A 37 4.84 1.36 10.55
N LYS A 38 4.77 0.37 9.64
CA LYS A 38 5.29 -0.97 9.89
C LYS A 38 6.79 -0.99 10.12
N VAL A 39 7.57 -0.31 9.29
CA VAL A 39 9.03 -0.22 9.41
C VAL A 39 9.43 0.48 10.71
N ASN A 40 8.71 1.53 11.11
CA ASN A 40 8.96 2.24 12.35
C ASN A 40 8.58 1.45 13.61
N GLY A 41 7.58 0.57 13.51
CA GLY A 41 7.17 -0.34 14.58
C GLY A 41 8.08 -1.56 14.76
N THR A 42 8.91 -1.89 13.76
CA THR A 42 9.87 -2.99 13.85
C THR A 42 11.03 -2.65 14.78
N ARG A 43 11.31 -3.55 15.73
CA ARG A 43 12.49 -3.46 16.61
C ARG A 43 13.77 -3.69 15.81
N GLY A 44 14.82 -2.93 16.12
CA GLY A 44 16.11 -3.03 15.46
C GLY A 44 16.88 -1.72 15.54
N SER A 45 18.12 -1.76 15.07
CA SER A 45 18.97 -0.58 14.90
C SER A 45 18.45 0.34 13.78
N VAL A 46 18.85 1.61 13.82
CA VAL A 46 18.57 2.57 12.73
C VAL A 46 19.08 2.03 11.38
N ARG A 47 20.24 1.36 11.40
CA ARG A 47 20.84 0.76 10.19
C ARG A 47 19.96 -0.33 9.58
N GLU A 48 19.48 -1.27 10.39
CA GLU A 48 18.57 -2.33 9.92
C GLU A 48 17.27 -1.74 9.37
N ARG A 49 16.76 -0.67 9.98
CA ARG A 49 15.57 0.04 9.51
C ARG A 49 15.78 0.69 8.13
N ILE A 50 16.96 1.28 7.90
CA ILE A 50 17.35 1.83 6.59
C ILE A 50 17.43 0.73 5.54
N GLU A 51 18.10 -0.39 5.86
CA GLU A 51 18.23 -1.52 4.93
C GLU A 51 16.87 -2.15 4.60
N LEU A 52 15.97 -2.26 5.58
CA LEU A 52 14.60 -2.71 5.36
C LEU A 52 13.84 -1.77 4.40
N MET A 53 13.94 -0.46 4.59
CA MET A 53 13.28 0.50 3.69
C MET A 53 13.83 0.42 2.26
N LYS A 54 15.14 0.22 2.09
CA LYS A 54 15.76 -0.02 0.78
C LYS A 54 15.24 -1.30 0.14
N ALA A 55 15.14 -2.39 0.91
CA ALA A 55 14.63 -3.66 0.42
C ALA A 55 13.18 -3.55 -0.05
N VAL A 56 12.31 -2.87 0.70
CA VAL A 56 10.91 -2.61 0.31
C VAL A 56 10.85 -1.80 -0.99
N ASN A 57 11.64 -0.73 -1.12
CA ASN A 57 11.68 0.07 -2.34
C ASN A 57 12.16 -0.75 -3.56
N ASN A 58 13.16 -1.60 -3.37
CA ASN A 58 13.64 -2.50 -4.42
C ASN A 58 12.59 -3.55 -4.82
N ALA A 59 11.85 -4.11 -3.87
CA ALA A 59 10.74 -5.04 -4.13
C ALA A 59 9.64 -4.36 -4.96
N ALA A 60 9.20 -3.16 -4.55
CA ALA A 60 8.19 -2.39 -5.27
C ALA A 60 8.62 -2.04 -6.71
N LYS A 61 9.91 -1.81 -6.95
CA LYS A 61 10.44 -1.59 -8.31
C LYS A 61 10.42 -2.86 -9.16
N ARG A 62 10.70 -4.03 -8.57
CA ARG A 62 10.69 -5.31 -9.27
C ARG A 62 9.27 -5.71 -9.67
N GLU A 63 8.29 -5.54 -8.78
CA GLU A 63 6.89 -5.82 -9.08
C GLU A 63 6.36 -4.98 -10.24
N ARG A 64 6.79 -3.71 -10.38
CA ARG A 64 6.46 -2.89 -11.55
C ARG A 64 7.09 -3.37 -12.85
N ALA A 65 8.23 -4.07 -12.77
CA ALA A 65 8.97 -4.55 -13.93
C ALA A 65 8.54 -5.95 -14.37
N SER A 66 7.81 -6.69 -13.52
CA SER A 66 7.18 -7.95 -13.90
C SER A 66 5.91 -7.65 -14.71
N PRO A 67 5.75 -8.17 -15.94
CA PRO A 67 4.48 -8.09 -16.64
C PRO A 67 3.44 -8.84 -15.78
N ALA A 68 2.31 -8.19 -15.52
CA ALA A 68 1.18 -8.84 -14.90
C ALA A 68 0.84 -10.08 -15.72
N THR A 69 1.01 -11.26 -15.15
CA THR A 69 0.42 -12.47 -15.71
C THR A 69 -1.08 -12.26 -15.71
N ASP A 70 -1.60 -12.16 -16.92
CA ASP A 70 -3.00 -12.10 -17.29
C ASP A 70 -3.71 -13.38 -16.80
N GLU A 71 -4.08 -13.41 -15.52
CA GLU A 71 -4.89 -14.48 -14.91
C GLU A 71 -6.30 -13.98 -14.57
N LEU A 72 -6.98 -13.35 -15.53
CA LEU A 72 -8.42 -13.07 -15.47
C LEU A 72 -9.15 -13.38 -16.79
N SER A 73 -8.64 -14.38 -17.52
CA SER A 73 -9.36 -15.06 -18.61
C SER A 73 -9.62 -16.53 -18.24
N ARG A 74 -10.63 -16.79 -17.40
CA ARG A 74 -11.32 -18.08 -17.31
C ARG A 74 -12.79 -17.86 -17.05
#